data_AF-A0A4R3JW05-F1
#
_entry.id   AF-A0A4R3JW05-F1
#
_cell.length_a   1.000
_cell.length_b   1.000
_cell.length_c   1.000
_cell.angle_alpha   90.00
_cell.angle_beta   90.00
_cell.angle_gamma   90.00
#
_symmetry.space_group_name_H-M   'P 1'
#
loop_
_entity.id
_entity.type
_entity.pdbx_description
1 polymer ?
#
loop_
_entity_poly.entity_id
_entity_poly.type
_entity_poly.pdbx_seq_one_letter_code
_entity_poly.pdbx_strand_id
1 'polypeptide(L)'
;MAKVATKEQDTAKMAKAGLPAGEKLLRDGGEIVPLAAADIRLVMQGWDIKKRIDELDAQLKAIHAQLIEAHGAGASLIVHGVCRASIAEREAVKIKDAERLRAVLGERFADLVKTEIAYKPEARLIEMACDGDEPLKPAIGACLTVGKSAAVTWRAEK
;
A
#
# COMPACT_ATOMS: atom_id res chain seq x y z
N MET A 1 37.19 -15.91 10.34
CA MET A 1 37.84 -14.93 9.44
C MET A 1 37.41 -15.04 7.96
N ALA A 2 36.61 -16.02 7.54
CA ALA A 2 36.13 -16.14 6.14
C ALA A 2 35.02 -15.16 5.73
N LYS A 3 34.18 -14.68 6.66
CA LYS A 3 33.07 -13.75 6.37
C LYS A 3 33.51 -12.32 5.97
N VAL A 4 34.73 -11.92 6.34
CA VAL A 4 35.24 -10.55 6.08
C VAL A 4 35.75 -10.44 4.63
N ALA A 5 36.45 -11.47 4.15
CA ALA A 5 36.99 -11.50 2.79
C ALA A 5 35.91 -11.48 1.69
N THR A 6 34.76 -12.12 1.93
CA THR A 6 33.63 -12.11 0.99
C THR A 6 32.95 -10.73 0.93
N LYS A 7 32.80 -10.05 2.08
CA LYS A 7 32.22 -8.70 2.16
C LYS A 7 33.05 -7.67 1.39
N GLU A 8 34.37 -7.70 1.53
CA GLU A 8 35.30 -6.79 0.83
C GLU A 8 35.34 -7.05 -0.69
N GLN A 9 35.26 -8.30 -1.12
CA GLN A 9 35.26 -8.64 -2.55
C GLN A 9 33.96 -8.25 -3.26
N ASP A 10 32.81 -8.38 -2.60
CA ASP A 10 31.52 -7.96 -3.18
C ASP A 10 31.38 -6.43 -3.20
N THR A 11 31.76 -5.72 -2.14
CA THR A 11 31.80 -4.25 -2.14
C THR A 11 32.78 -3.70 -3.19
N ALA A 12 33.96 -4.30 -3.36
CA ALA A 12 34.92 -3.88 -4.38
C ALA A 12 34.43 -4.15 -5.83
N LYS A 13 33.66 -5.23 -6.07
CA LYS A 13 33.03 -5.49 -7.37
C LYS A 13 31.90 -4.50 -7.67
N MET A 14 31.13 -4.09 -6.67
CA MET A 14 30.02 -3.14 -6.81
C MET A 14 30.51 -1.72 -7.08
N ALA A 15 31.57 -1.29 -6.40
CA ALA A 15 32.22 0.00 -6.65
C ALA A 15 32.80 0.10 -8.07
N LYS A 16 33.39 -0.98 -8.60
CA LYS A 16 33.85 -1.03 -10.01
C LYS A 16 32.70 -0.99 -11.03
N ALA A 17 31.49 -1.34 -10.63
CA ALA A 17 30.29 -1.28 -11.48
C ALA A 17 29.54 0.06 -11.38
N GLY A 18 30.04 1.03 -10.59
CA GLY A 18 29.42 2.36 -10.43
C GLY A 18 28.09 2.36 -9.67
N LEU A 19 27.78 1.29 -8.93
CA LEU A 19 26.53 1.18 -8.17
C LEU A 19 26.73 1.59 -6.71
N PRO A 20 25.70 2.19 -6.06
CA PRO A 20 25.74 2.45 -4.64
C PRO A 20 25.76 1.13 -3.85
N ALA A 21 26.19 1.21 -2.58
CA ALA A 21 26.02 0.11 -1.65
C ALA A 21 24.52 -0.13 -1.38
N GLY A 22 24.14 -1.39 -1.25
CA GLY A 22 22.77 -1.78 -0.92
C GLY A 22 22.79 -2.92 0.07
N GLU A 23 21.87 -2.89 1.03
CA GLU A 23 21.80 -3.86 2.11
C GLU A 23 20.37 -4.37 2.28
N LYS A 24 20.27 -5.66 2.57
CA LYS A 24 19.05 -6.34 2.99
C LYS A 24 19.11 -6.54 4.49
N LEU A 25 18.16 -5.95 5.21
CA LEU A 25 17.95 -6.17 6.63
C LEU A 25 16.87 -7.24 6.84
N LEU A 26 17.24 -8.37 7.45
CA LEU A 26 16.29 -9.42 7.83
C LEU A 26 15.65 -9.07 9.18
N ARG A 27 14.34 -8.84 9.21
CA ARG A 27 13.59 -8.48 10.44
C ARG A 27 13.72 -9.52 11.55
N ASP A 28 13.80 -10.81 11.19
CA ASP A 28 13.70 -11.91 12.16
C ASP A 28 15.05 -12.28 12.80
N GLY A 29 16.15 -11.62 12.43
CA GLY A 29 17.48 -11.94 12.96
C GLY A 29 18.46 -10.78 13.04
N GLY A 30 18.06 -9.57 12.62
CA GLY A 30 18.92 -8.38 12.60
C GLY A 30 20.14 -8.49 11.68
N GLU A 31 20.21 -9.56 10.87
CA GLU A 31 21.34 -9.78 9.96
C GLU A 31 21.25 -8.80 8.79
N ILE A 32 22.36 -8.07 8.59
CA ILE A 32 22.56 -7.18 7.46
C ILE A 32 23.39 -7.92 6.41
N VAL A 33 22.76 -8.18 5.27
CA VAL A 33 23.36 -8.89 4.14
C VAL A 33 23.54 -7.90 2.98
N PRO A 34 24.74 -7.77 2.38
CA PRO A 34 24.91 -6.93 1.21
C PRO A 34 24.06 -7.44 0.04
N LEU A 35 23.45 -6.52 -0.71
CA LEU A 35 22.67 -6.84 -1.91
C LEU A 35 23.57 -7.15 -3.08
N ALA A 36 23.14 -8.08 -3.94
CA ALA A 36 23.82 -8.33 -5.20
C ALA A 36 23.59 -7.15 -6.17
N ALA A 37 24.54 -6.93 -7.09
CA ALA A 37 24.46 -5.83 -8.05
C ALA A 37 23.17 -5.84 -8.91
N ALA A 38 22.63 -7.03 -9.21
CA ALA A 38 21.37 -7.17 -9.93
C ALA A 38 20.17 -6.64 -9.13
N ASP A 39 20.12 -6.96 -7.84
CA ASP A 39 19.04 -6.52 -6.94
C ASP A 39 19.08 -5.01 -6.71
N ILE A 40 20.28 -4.43 -6.56
CA ILE A 40 20.43 -2.98 -6.43
C ILE A 40 19.89 -2.26 -7.66
N ARG A 41 20.21 -2.73 -8.87
CA ARG A 41 19.67 -2.13 -10.10
C ARG A 41 18.15 -2.23 -10.14
N LEU A 42 17.58 -3.35 -9.71
CA LEU A 42 16.13 -3.54 -9.69
C LEU A 42 15.45 -2.59 -8.69
N VAL A 43 16.01 -2.44 -7.48
CA VAL A 43 15.51 -1.50 -6.47
C VAL A 43 15.61 -0.05 -6.97
N MET A 44 16.74 0.33 -7.56
CA MET A 44 16.93 1.68 -8.13
C MET A 44 15.94 1.95 -9.27
N GLN A 45 15.77 1.01 -10.20
CA GLN A 45 14.83 1.15 -11.31
C GLN A 45 13.39 1.29 -10.81
N GLY A 46 12.99 0.46 -9.83
CA GLY A 46 11.67 0.55 -9.20
C GLY A 46 11.44 1.90 -8.52
N TRP A 47 12.45 2.42 -7.83
CA TRP A 47 12.41 3.73 -7.19
C TRP A 47 12.28 4.88 -8.20
N ASP A 48 13.01 4.82 -9.31
CA ASP A 48 12.92 5.83 -10.37
C ASP A 48 11.55 5.84 -11.04
N ILE A 49 10.98 4.66 -11.32
CA ILE A 49 9.61 4.55 -11.84
C ILE A 49 8.60 5.12 -10.83
N LYS A 50 8.74 4.79 -9.54
CA LYS A 50 7.85 5.32 -8.50
C LYS A 50 7.86 6.84 -8.45
N LYS A 51 9.04 7.47 -8.48
CA LYS A 51 9.16 8.94 -8.51
C LYS A 51 8.45 9.54 -9.73
N ARG A 52 8.63 8.95 -10.91
CA ARG A 52 7.95 9.42 -12.13
C ARG A 52 6.44 9.26 -12.04
N ILE A 53 5.94 8.17 -11.46
CA ILE A 53 4.50 7.98 -11.22
C ILE A 53 3.97 9.08 -10.30
N ASP A 54 4.65 9.36 -9.19
CA ASP A 54 4.22 10.39 -8.24
C ASP A 54 4.21 11.78 -8.88
N GLU A 55 5.23 12.08 -9.69
CA GLU A 55 5.30 13.33 -10.44
C GLU A 55 4.18 13.45 -11.48
N LEU A 56 3.96 12.41 -12.29
CA LEU A 56 2.90 12.40 -13.30
C LEU A 56 1.50 12.44 -12.66
N ASP A 57 1.29 11.76 -11.53
CA ASP A 57 0.03 11.82 -10.78
C ASP A 57 -0.22 13.24 -10.24
N ALA A 58 0.81 13.92 -9.73
CA ALA A 58 0.70 15.32 -9.31
C ALA A 58 0.35 16.25 -10.48
N GLN A 59 1.02 16.08 -11.64
CA GLN A 59 0.70 16.84 -12.85
C GLN A 59 -0.73 16.57 -13.33
N LEU A 60 -1.16 15.31 -13.36
CA LEU A 60 -2.51 14.93 -13.77
C LEU A 60 -3.57 15.52 -12.83
N LYS A 61 -3.33 15.52 -11.52
CA LYS A 61 -4.21 16.18 -10.55
C LYS A 61 -4.33 17.67 -10.78
N ALA A 62 -3.24 18.35 -11.13
CA ALA A 62 -3.29 19.78 -11.47
C ALA A 62 -4.14 20.02 -12.73
N ILE A 63 -4.01 19.18 -13.76
CA ILE A 63 -4.83 19.26 -14.97
C ILE A 63 -6.32 18.99 -14.64
N HIS A 64 -6.62 17.98 -13.81
CA HIS A 64 -8.00 17.73 -13.37
C HIS A 64 -8.61 18.95 -12.70
N ALA A 65 -7.86 19.63 -11.82
CA ALA A 65 -8.33 20.84 -11.15
C ALA A 65 -8.66 21.95 -12.15
N GLN A 66 -7.79 22.20 -13.13
CA GLN A 66 -8.03 23.18 -14.19
C GLN A 66 -9.26 22.84 -15.04
N LEU A 67 -9.45 21.57 -15.41
CA LEU A 67 -10.61 21.13 -16.19
C LEU A 67 -11.92 21.27 -15.39
N ILE A 68 -11.89 20.94 -14.09
CA ILE A 68 -13.03 21.12 -13.18
C ILE A 68 -13.38 22.61 -13.04
N GLU A 69 -12.38 23.47 -12.85
CA GLU A 69 -12.57 24.92 -12.74
C GLU A 69 -13.16 25.52 -14.03
N ALA A 70 -12.68 25.08 -15.20
CA ALA A 70 -13.11 25.61 -16.49
C ALA A 70 -14.51 25.15 -16.94
N HIS A 71 -14.90 23.91 -16.62
CA HIS A 71 -16.11 23.30 -17.18
C HIS A 71 -17.19 22.95 -16.16
N GLY A 72 -16.86 22.97 -14.86
CA GLY A 72 -17.74 22.51 -13.80
C GLY A 72 -17.99 21.01 -13.80
N ALA A 73 -18.72 20.53 -12.79
CA ALA A 73 -19.14 19.14 -12.71
C ALA A 73 -20.33 18.84 -13.65
N GLY A 74 -20.47 17.57 -14.04
CA GLY A 74 -21.50 17.09 -14.96
C GLY A 74 -21.11 17.10 -16.43
N ALA A 75 -19.94 17.61 -16.79
CA ALA A 75 -19.48 17.71 -18.17
C ALA A 75 -18.74 16.44 -18.66
N SER A 76 -18.80 16.16 -19.96
CA SER A 76 -17.92 15.20 -20.62
C SER A 76 -17.18 15.86 -21.78
N LEU A 77 -15.86 15.87 -21.70
CA LEU A 77 -14.96 16.45 -22.69
C LEU A 77 -14.47 15.32 -23.61
N ILE A 78 -14.70 15.44 -24.91
CA ILE A 78 -14.34 14.41 -25.89
C ILE A 78 -13.36 15.00 -26.89
N VAL A 79 -12.19 14.37 -27.01
CA VAL A 79 -11.24 14.60 -28.10
C VAL A 79 -11.32 13.39 -29.01
N HIS A 80 -12.04 13.53 -30.13
CA HIS A 80 -12.31 12.43 -31.05
C HIS A 80 -11.01 11.78 -31.53
N GLY A 81 -10.95 10.44 -31.45
CA GLY A 81 -9.77 9.64 -31.81
C GLY A 81 -8.67 9.58 -30.74
N VAL A 82 -8.82 10.31 -29.62
CA VAL A 82 -7.79 10.37 -28.56
C VAL A 82 -8.34 9.88 -27.22
N CYS A 83 -9.28 10.62 -26.60
CA CYS A 83 -9.79 10.29 -25.27
C CYS A 83 -11.14 10.97 -24.93
N ARG A 84 -11.72 10.55 -23.80
CA ARG A 84 -12.87 11.20 -23.15
C ARG A 84 -12.54 11.40 -21.67
N ALA A 85 -12.80 12.60 -21.15
CA ALA A 85 -12.73 12.92 -19.73
C ALA A 85 -14.11 13.30 -19.21
N SER A 86 -14.62 12.57 -18.22
CA SER A 86 -15.92 12.85 -17.61
C SER A 86 -15.72 13.44 -16.22
N ILE A 87 -16.29 14.62 -15.99
CA ILE A 87 -16.25 15.33 -14.72
C ILE A 87 -17.56 15.04 -14.00
N ALA A 88 -17.52 14.14 -13.02
CA ALA A 88 -18.70 13.76 -12.27
C ALA A 88 -18.68 14.36 -10.85
N GLU A 89 -19.80 14.91 -10.42
CA GLU A 89 -20.02 15.23 -9.02
C GLU A 89 -20.31 13.94 -8.24
N ARG A 90 -19.73 13.82 -7.05
CA ARG A 90 -20.02 12.71 -6.13
C ARG A 90 -20.27 13.29 -4.75
N GLU A 91 -21.50 13.16 -4.29
CA GLU A 91 -21.81 13.40 -2.88
C GLU A 91 -21.43 12.16 -2.07
N ALA A 92 -20.68 12.37 -0.99
CA ALA A 92 -20.34 11.33 -0.04
C ALA A 92 -20.86 11.73 1.34
N VAL A 93 -21.88 11.01 1.82
CA VAL A 93 -22.42 11.22 3.17
C VAL A 93 -21.73 10.25 4.13
N LYS A 94 -21.12 10.78 5.19
CA LYS A 94 -20.59 9.99 6.30
C LYS A 94 -21.40 10.29 7.56
N ILE A 95 -21.85 9.24 8.24
CA ILE A 95 -22.52 9.37 9.53
C ILE A 95 -21.46 9.78 10.56
N LYS A 96 -21.55 11.02 11.06
CA LYS A 96 -20.64 11.54 12.10
C LYS A 96 -21.08 11.16 13.51
N ASP A 97 -22.39 11.09 13.73
CA ASP A 97 -23.02 10.77 15.01
C ASP A 97 -24.25 9.90 14.74
N ALA A 98 -24.12 8.60 15.01
CA ALA A 98 -25.17 7.63 14.71
C ALA A 98 -26.34 7.73 15.69
N GLU A 99 -26.08 8.06 16.96
CA GLU A 99 -27.13 8.15 17.98
C GLU A 99 -28.02 9.37 17.72
N ARG A 100 -27.40 10.53 17.45
CA ARG A 100 -28.14 11.74 17.11
C ARG A 100 -28.88 11.58 15.78
N LEU A 101 -28.27 10.95 14.78
CA LEU A 101 -28.94 10.69 13.50
C LEU A 101 -30.15 9.75 13.68
N ARG A 102 -30.03 8.74 14.57
CA ARG A 102 -31.15 7.86 14.93
C ARG A 102 -32.29 8.61 15.63
N ALA A 103 -31.98 9.56 16.51
CA ALA A 103 -32.98 10.42 17.12
C ALA A 103 -33.74 11.30 16.11
N VAL A 104 -33.06 11.74 15.04
CA VAL A 104 -33.66 12.55 13.96
C VAL A 104 -34.49 11.69 13.00
N LEU A 105 -33.98 10.53 12.58
CA LEU A 105 -34.63 9.66 11.59
C LEU A 105 -35.72 8.76 12.18
N GLY A 106 -35.71 8.54 13.50
CA GLY A 106 -36.67 7.68 14.19
C GLY A 106 -36.69 6.26 13.60
N GLU A 107 -37.88 5.78 13.25
CA GLU A 107 -38.10 4.43 12.70
C GLU A 107 -37.43 4.24 11.32
N ARG A 108 -37.23 5.32 10.55
CA ARG A 108 -36.58 5.24 9.22
C ARG A 108 -35.08 4.99 9.29
N PHE A 109 -34.47 5.08 10.47
CA PHE A 109 -33.03 4.86 10.61
C PHE A 109 -32.62 3.45 10.13
N ALA A 110 -33.40 2.42 10.48
CA ALA A 110 -33.09 1.03 10.12
C ALA A 110 -33.26 0.73 8.61
N ASP A 111 -34.09 1.51 7.92
CA ASP A 111 -34.31 1.41 6.47
C ASP A 111 -33.20 2.12 5.68
N LEU A 112 -32.69 3.24 6.20
CA LEU A 112 -31.74 4.10 5.52
C LEU A 112 -30.27 3.87 5.91
N VAL A 113 -30.01 3.15 6.99
CA VAL A 113 -28.66 2.90 7.52
C VAL A 113 -28.41 1.41 7.66
N LYS A 114 -27.39 0.93 6.93
CA LYS A 114 -26.87 -0.43 7.09
C LYS A 114 -25.82 -0.46 8.20
N THR A 115 -26.05 -1.27 9.22
CA THR A 115 -25.06 -1.53 10.27
C THR A 115 -24.21 -2.73 9.89
N GLU A 116 -22.90 -2.56 9.81
CA GLU A 116 -21.94 -3.64 9.61
C GLU A 116 -21.00 -3.75 10.81
N ILE A 117 -20.84 -4.96 11.33
CA ILE A 117 -19.88 -5.26 12.40
C ILE A 117 -18.67 -5.94 11.75
N ALA A 118 -17.53 -5.26 11.76
CA ALA A 118 -16.27 -5.79 11.26
C ALA A 118 -15.39 -6.24 12.44
N TYR A 119 -15.24 -7.55 12.61
CA TYR A 119 -14.28 -8.10 13.57
C TYR A 119 -12.88 -8.07 12.96
N LYS A 120 -11.96 -7.34 13.61
CA LYS A 120 -10.55 -7.29 13.23
C LYS A 120 -9.76 -8.17 14.21
N PRO A 121 -9.03 -9.20 13.73
CA PRO A 121 -8.24 -10.03 14.63
C PRO A 121 -7.09 -9.21 15.22
N GLU A 122 -6.95 -9.27 16.54
CA GLU A 122 -5.78 -8.72 17.25
C GLU A 122 -4.53 -9.56 16.96
N ALA A 123 -3.35 -8.96 17.14
CA ALA A 123 -2.07 -9.62 16.87
C ALA A 123 -1.94 -11.00 17.57
N ARG A 124 -2.39 -11.10 18.82
CA ARG A 124 -2.36 -12.35 19.58
C ARG A 124 -3.19 -13.48 18.95
N LEU A 125 -4.35 -13.16 18.38
CA LEU A 125 -5.18 -14.17 17.70
C LEU A 125 -4.50 -14.65 16.41
N ILE A 126 -3.82 -13.74 15.70
CA ILE A 126 -3.05 -14.09 14.50
C ILE A 126 -1.88 -15.01 14.88
N GLU A 127 -1.17 -14.71 15.95
CA GLU A 127 -0.07 -15.55 16.48
C GLU A 127 -0.58 -16.96 16.81
N MET A 128 -1.65 -17.08 17.60
CA MET A 128 -2.27 -18.37 17.96
C MET A 128 -2.73 -19.16 16.72
N ALA A 129 -3.30 -18.47 15.72
CA ALA A 129 -3.75 -19.14 14.49
C ALA A 129 -2.57 -19.65 13.63
N CYS A 130 -1.39 -19.05 13.76
CA CYS A 130 -0.21 -19.38 12.96
C CYS A 130 0.76 -20.33 13.67
N ASP A 131 0.77 -20.37 15.01
CA ASP A 131 1.64 -21.21 15.82
C ASP A 131 1.36 -22.71 15.61
N GLY A 132 2.40 -23.49 15.36
CA GLY A 132 2.36 -24.95 15.17
C GLY A 132 2.02 -25.71 16.45
N ASP A 133 2.40 -25.16 17.59
CA ASP A 133 2.37 -25.83 18.88
C ASP A 133 1.16 -25.41 19.73
N GLU A 134 0.32 -24.49 19.23
CA GLU A 134 -0.91 -24.03 19.89
C GLU A 134 -1.99 -25.13 19.86
N PRO A 135 -2.41 -25.67 21.02
CA PRO A 135 -3.42 -26.74 21.08
C PRO A 135 -4.76 -26.36 20.44
N LEU A 136 -5.15 -25.08 20.47
CA LEU A 136 -6.40 -24.58 19.89
C LEU A 136 -6.32 -24.31 18.39
N LYS A 137 -5.13 -24.42 17.77
CA LYS A 137 -4.91 -24.09 16.36
C LYS A 137 -5.92 -24.75 15.40
N PRO A 138 -6.27 -26.05 15.51
CA PRO A 138 -7.24 -26.65 14.58
C PRO A 138 -8.63 -26.01 14.67
N ALA A 139 -9.08 -25.67 15.89
CA ALA A 139 -10.38 -25.05 16.12
C ALA A 139 -10.40 -23.58 15.68
N ILE A 140 -9.32 -22.84 15.94
CA ILE A 140 -9.16 -21.45 15.49
C ILE A 140 -9.07 -21.38 13.96
N GLY A 141 -8.27 -22.26 13.35
CA GLY A 141 -8.10 -22.35 11.90
C GLY A 141 -9.37 -22.72 11.15
N ALA A 142 -10.27 -23.50 11.76
CA ALA A 142 -11.58 -23.81 11.16
C ALA A 142 -12.48 -22.57 11.01
N CYS A 143 -12.25 -21.53 11.82
CA CYS A 143 -13.04 -20.29 11.83
C CYS A 143 -12.39 -19.14 11.04
N LEU A 144 -11.15 -19.31 10.57
CA LEU A 144 -10.35 -18.25 9.97
C LEU A 144 -9.80 -18.65 8.61
N THR A 145 -9.69 -17.68 7.70
CA THR A 145 -8.86 -17.85 6.50
C THR A 145 -7.49 -17.24 6.77
N VAL A 146 -6.47 -18.08 6.91
CA VAL A 146 -5.08 -17.63 7.09
C VAL A 146 -4.38 -17.59 5.73
N GLY A 147 -4.06 -16.38 5.26
CA GLY A 147 -3.33 -16.16 4.02
C GLY A 147 -2.03 -15.40 4.26
N LYS A 148 -1.00 -15.67 3.45
CA LYS A 148 0.24 -14.87 3.43
C LYS A 148 0.20 -13.94 2.22
N SER A 149 0.49 -12.66 2.44
CA SER A 149 0.69 -11.67 1.38
C SER A 149 2.00 -10.92 1.62
N ALA A 150 2.65 -10.50 0.53
CA ALA A 150 3.83 -9.66 0.57
C ALA A 150 3.56 -8.40 -0.26
N ALA A 151 4.05 -7.25 0.22
CA ALA A 151 3.92 -5.98 -0.46
C ALA A 151 5.27 -5.27 -0.50
N VAL A 152 5.60 -4.69 -1.65
CA VAL A 152 6.75 -3.79 -1.79
C VAL A 152 6.24 -2.37 -1.57
N THR A 153 6.84 -1.65 -0.62
CA THR A 153 6.54 -0.24 -0.37
C THR A 153 7.78 0.59 -0.60
N TRP A 154 7.60 1.74 -1.23
CA TRP A 154 8.69 2.61 -1.66
C TRP A 154 8.69 3.88 -0.82
N ARG A 155 9.83 4.24 -0.26
CA ARG A 155 10.06 5.49 0.47
C ARG A 155 11.46 5.98 0.16
N ALA A 156 11.68 7.28 0.27
CA ALA A 156 13.02 7.83 0.18
C ALA A 156 13.84 7.32 1.36
N GLU A 157 15.03 6.81 1.08
CA GLU A 157 16.02 6.50 2.12
C GLU A 157 16.58 7.82 2.68
N LYS A 158 16.87 7.84 3.98
CA LYS A 158 17.35 9.04 4.70
C LYS A 158 18.83 9.30 4.51
#